data_AF-A0A2T7VMX4-F1
#
_entry.id   AF-A0A2T7VMX4-F1
#
_cell.length_a   1.000
_cell.length_b   1.000
_cell.length_c   1.000
_cell.angle_alpha   90.00
_cell.angle_beta   90.00
_cell.angle_gamma   90.00
#
_symmetry.space_group_name_H-M   'P 1'
#
loop_
_entity.id
_entity.type
_entity.pdbx_description
1 polymer ?
#
loop_
_entity_poly.entity_id
_entity_poly.type
_entity_poly.pdbx_seq_one_letter_code
_entity_poly.pdbx_strand_id
1 'polypeptide(L)'
;MSTEYRKTSQALSRLTDRQFAVTQDDATEPPFRNEYWDNHEDGIYVDVVSGQPLFSSTDKFESGSGWPSFTKPIDDAAVVEKKDRTLWMTRTEVRSSGADSHLGHVFDDGPRQAGGLRYCMNSAALRFVPVADLEFEGYGAFLALFRESRAS
;
A
#
# COMPACT_ATOMS: atom_id res chain seq x y z
N MET A 1 2.20 21.50 10.95
CA MET A 1 0.87 20.93 11.22
C MET A 1 0.98 19.47 10.90
N SER A 2 0.71 18.59 11.87
CA SER A 2 0.72 17.15 11.63
C SER A 2 -0.53 16.80 10.81
N THR A 3 -0.36 16.24 9.62
CA THR A 3 -1.48 15.76 8.81
C THR A 3 -2.11 14.57 9.53
N GLU A 4 -3.35 14.73 10.02
CA GLU A 4 -4.08 13.63 10.65
C GLU A 4 -4.78 12.78 9.57
N TYR A 5 -4.21 11.62 9.28
CA TYR A 5 -4.83 10.63 8.42
C TYR A 5 -5.90 9.87 9.19
N ARG A 6 -7.15 9.91 8.71
CA ARG A 6 -8.27 9.23 9.35
C ARG A 6 -9.37 8.84 8.38
N LYS A 7 -10.10 7.80 8.74
CA LYS A 7 -11.35 7.40 8.07
C LYS A 7 -12.45 8.44 8.31
N THR A 8 -13.17 8.82 7.26
CA THR A 8 -14.35 9.71 7.35
C THR A 8 -15.51 9.14 6.55
N SER A 9 -16.76 9.43 6.94
CA SER A 9 -17.95 8.99 6.20
C SER A 9 -17.95 9.49 4.75
N GLN A 10 -17.40 10.69 4.51
CA GLN A 10 -17.29 11.26 3.17
C GLN A 10 -16.26 10.52 2.30
N ALA A 11 -15.15 10.06 2.89
CA ALA A 11 -14.20 9.22 2.18
C ALA A 11 -14.83 7.87 1.81
N LEU A 12 -15.53 7.24 2.76
CA LEU A 12 -16.21 5.96 2.53
C LEU A 12 -17.28 6.05 1.44
N SER A 13 -18.04 7.16 1.38
CA SER A 13 -19.07 7.34 0.35
C SER A 13 -18.52 7.55 -1.06
N ARG A 14 -17.20 7.77 -1.21
CA ARG A 14 -16.53 7.92 -2.52
C ARG A 14 -15.89 6.63 -3.01
N LEU A 15 -15.83 5.60 -2.18
CA LEU A 15 -15.26 4.31 -2.56
C LEU A 15 -16.17 3.62 -3.58
N THR A 16 -15.55 2.94 -4.53
CA THR A 16 -16.24 1.93 -5.34
C THR A 16 -16.57 0.71 -4.47
N ASP A 17 -17.52 -0.11 -4.91
CA ASP A 17 -17.91 -1.34 -4.21
C ASP A 17 -16.70 -2.25 -3.91
N ARG A 18 -15.74 -2.36 -4.86
CA ARG A 18 -14.52 -3.15 -4.66
C ARG A 18 -13.61 -2.53 -3.61
N GLN A 19 -13.38 -1.21 -3.67
CA GLN A 19 -12.55 -0.52 -2.69
C GLN A 19 -13.16 -0.63 -1.30
N PHE A 20 -14.49 -0.50 -1.18
CA PHE A 20 -15.18 -0.69 0.09
C PHE A 20 -15.03 -2.13 0.61
N ALA A 21 -15.35 -3.13 -0.21
CA ALA A 21 -15.26 -4.54 0.18
C ALA A 21 -13.85 -4.92 0.62
N VAL A 22 -12.82 -4.46 -0.10
CA VAL A 22 -11.42 -4.73 0.26
C VAL A 22 -11.05 -4.02 1.55
N THR A 23 -11.29 -2.72 1.66
CA THR A 23 -10.76 -1.91 2.78
C THR A 23 -11.56 -2.05 4.07
N GLN A 24 -12.85 -2.35 4.00
CA GLN A 24 -13.76 -2.37 5.16
C GLN A 24 -14.26 -3.77 5.51
N ASP A 25 -14.41 -4.66 4.53
CA ASP A 25 -14.93 -6.03 4.72
C ASP A 25 -13.83 -7.11 4.57
N ASP A 26 -12.56 -6.69 4.58
CA ASP A 26 -11.37 -7.54 4.49
C ASP A 26 -11.35 -8.47 3.25
N ALA A 27 -12.00 -8.04 2.16
CA ALA A 27 -12.01 -8.80 0.92
C ALA A 27 -10.64 -8.78 0.23
N THR A 28 -10.39 -9.77 -0.62
CA THR A 28 -9.20 -9.83 -1.47
C THR A 28 -9.62 -9.74 -2.94
N GLU A 29 -9.02 -8.82 -3.70
CA GLU A 29 -9.30 -8.68 -5.12
C GLU A 29 -8.63 -9.80 -5.95
N PRO A 30 -9.09 -10.09 -7.18
CA PRO A 30 -8.51 -11.18 -7.97
C PRO A 30 -7.07 -10.87 -8.42
N PRO A 31 -6.18 -11.88 -8.45
CA PRO A 31 -4.81 -11.72 -8.93
C PRO A 31 -4.78 -11.38 -10.42
N PHE A 32 -3.81 -10.57 -10.85
CA PHE A 32 -3.59 -10.12 -12.24
C PHE A 32 -4.78 -9.40 -12.89
N ARG A 33 -5.81 -9.05 -12.11
CA ARG A 33 -7.02 -8.35 -12.56
C ARG A 33 -7.32 -7.16 -11.65
N ASN A 34 -6.26 -6.40 -11.41
CA ASN A 34 -6.24 -5.21 -10.58
C ASN A 34 -5.36 -4.14 -11.23
N GLU A 35 -5.38 -2.93 -10.68
CA GLU A 35 -4.83 -1.75 -11.36
C GLU A 35 -3.31 -1.63 -11.23
N TYR A 36 -2.71 -2.14 -10.14
CA TYR A 36 -1.33 -1.81 -9.79
C TYR A 36 -0.37 -3.01 -9.75
N TRP A 37 -0.81 -4.23 -10.09
CA TRP A 37 0.11 -5.37 -10.11
C TRP A 37 1.29 -5.14 -11.07
N ASP A 38 1.05 -4.62 -12.28
CA ASP A 38 2.05 -4.32 -13.32
C ASP A 38 2.42 -2.83 -13.44
N ASN A 39 2.04 -2.01 -12.46
CA ASN A 39 2.45 -0.60 -12.46
C ASN A 39 3.94 -0.49 -12.13
N HIS A 40 4.68 0.26 -12.96
CA HIS A 40 6.13 0.50 -12.84
C HIS A 40 6.49 1.99 -12.80
N GLU A 41 5.50 2.88 -12.70
CA GLU A 41 5.74 4.32 -12.66
C GLU A 41 6.40 4.78 -11.36
N ASP A 42 7.20 5.84 -11.44
CA ASP A 42 7.78 6.50 -10.26
C ASP A 42 6.65 7.23 -9.50
N GLY A 43 6.43 6.86 -8.23
CA GLY A 43 5.41 7.47 -7.38
C GLY A 43 5.19 6.75 -6.06
N ILE A 44 4.23 7.22 -5.28
CA ILE A 44 3.83 6.58 -4.01
C ILE A 44 2.43 5.99 -4.12
N TYR A 45 2.17 5.00 -3.27
CA TYR A 45 0.85 4.42 -3.06
C TYR A 45 0.32 4.92 -1.72
N VAL A 46 -0.80 5.62 -1.78
CA VAL A 46 -1.50 6.14 -0.59
C VAL A 46 -2.74 5.28 -0.29
N ASP A 47 -3.18 5.28 0.96
CA ASP A 47 -4.46 4.70 1.37
C ASP A 47 -5.59 5.38 0.61
N VAL A 48 -6.40 4.60 -0.11
CA VAL A 48 -7.54 5.12 -0.88
C VAL A 48 -8.59 5.82 0.01
N VAL A 49 -8.63 5.48 1.30
CA VAL A 49 -9.59 6.05 2.27
C VAL A 49 -9.09 7.35 2.87
N SER A 50 -7.86 7.35 3.39
CA SER A 50 -7.33 8.48 4.18
C SER A 50 -6.37 9.39 3.43
N GLY A 51 -5.80 8.93 2.32
CA GLY A 51 -4.67 9.59 1.66
C GLY A 51 -3.35 9.43 2.39
N GLN A 52 -3.26 8.57 3.42
CA GLN A 52 -2.00 8.28 4.10
C GLN A 52 -0.99 7.64 3.14
N PRO A 53 0.24 8.14 3.01
CA PRO A 53 1.31 7.46 2.30
C PRO A 53 1.60 6.09 2.94
N LEU A 54 1.58 5.02 2.15
CA LEU A 54 1.76 3.65 2.64
C LEU A 54 3.01 2.99 2.05
N PHE A 55 3.21 3.11 0.74
CA PHE A 55 4.32 2.43 0.04
C PHE A 55 4.93 3.34 -1.04
N SER A 56 6.19 3.08 -1.39
CA SER A 56 6.89 3.73 -2.50
C SER A 56 7.07 2.76 -3.66
N SER A 57 7.01 3.23 -4.90
CA SER A 57 7.37 2.40 -6.06
C SER A 57 8.85 2.00 -6.07
N THR A 58 9.72 2.71 -5.34
CA THR A 58 11.14 2.32 -5.16
C THR A 58 11.32 1.01 -4.40
N ASP A 59 10.33 0.63 -3.58
CA ASP A 59 10.29 -0.61 -2.82
C ASP A 59 9.35 -1.65 -3.45
N LYS A 60 8.70 -1.32 -4.58
CA LYS A 60 7.86 -2.25 -5.34
C LYS A 60 8.73 -3.21 -6.14
N PHE A 61 8.34 -4.48 -6.21
CA PHE A 61 9.03 -5.48 -7.01
C PHE A 61 8.08 -6.52 -7.63
N GLU A 62 8.56 -7.18 -8.68
CA GLU A 62 7.82 -8.24 -9.37
C GLU A 62 7.89 -9.56 -8.59
N SER A 63 6.86 -9.82 -7.78
CA SER A 63 6.76 -11.06 -7.00
C SER A 63 6.17 -12.23 -7.78
N GLY A 64 5.49 -11.97 -8.90
CA GLY A 64 4.70 -12.98 -9.62
C GLY A 64 3.44 -13.44 -8.88
N SER A 65 3.06 -12.79 -7.77
CA SER A 65 1.86 -13.16 -7.00
C SER A 65 0.54 -12.71 -7.64
N GLY A 66 0.58 -11.68 -8.49
CA GLY A 66 -0.60 -11.08 -9.13
C GLY A 66 -1.18 -9.89 -8.37
N TRP A 67 -0.52 -9.42 -7.31
CA TRP A 67 -0.85 -8.20 -6.58
C TRP A 67 0.39 -7.31 -6.43
N PRO A 68 0.23 -5.97 -6.31
CA PRO A 68 1.35 -5.09 -6.04
C PRO A 68 2.08 -5.54 -4.77
N SER A 69 3.39 -5.74 -4.90
CA SER A 69 4.23 -6.32 -3.87
C SER A 69 5.37 -5.37 -3.53
N PHE A 70 5.56 -5.12 -2.23
CA PHE A 70 6.58 -4.21 -1.72
C PHE A 70 7.48 -4.91 -0.72
N THR A 71 8.73 -4.46 -0.59
CA THR A 71 9.68 -5.00 0.39
C THR A 71 9.47 -4.44 1.79
N LYS A 72 8.99 -3.19 1.89
CA LYS A 72 8.72 -2.48 3.15
C LYS A 72 7.68 -1.37 2.95
N PRO A 73 7.01 -0.91 4.03
CA PRO A 73 6.22 0.33 3.99
C PRO A 73 7.12 1.56 3.83
N ILE A 74 6.51 2.69 3.45
CA ILE A 74 7.21 3.97 3.32
C ILE A 74 7.68 4.53 4.69
N ASP A 75 6.97 4.15 5.75
CA ASP A 75 7.27 4.40 7.16
C ASP A 75 6.68 3.24 7.98
N ASP A 76 7.43 2.69 8.94
CA ASP A 76 6.98 1.58 9.79
C ASP A 76 5.70 1.93 10.57
N ALA A 77 5.49 3.20 10.90
CA ALA A 77 4.29 3.68 11.59
C ALA A 77 3.08 3.87 10.66
N ALA A 78 3.25 3.73 9.34
CA ALA A 78 2.15 3.87 8.38
C ALA A 78 1.22 2.65 8.35
N VAL A 79 1.70 1.49 8.81
CA VAL A 79 0.96 0.23 8.77
C VAL A 79 0.91 -0.45 10.14
N VAL A 80 -0.11 -1.28 10.34
CA VAL A 80 -0.28 -2.13 11.51
C VAL A 80 -0.35 -3.58 11.05
N GLU A 81 0.52 -4.41 11.61
CA GLU A 81 0.55 -5.84 11.37
C GLU A 81 -0.26 -6.61 12.42
N LYS A 82 -1.28 -7.35 11.98
CA LYS A 82 -2.15 -8.16 12.84
C LYS A 82 -1.99 -9.62 12.48
N LYS A 83 -1.72 -10.49 13.46
CA LYS A 83 -1.63 -11.94 13.23
C LYS A 83 -3.03 -12.48 12.91
N ASP A 84 -3.24 -12.90 11.68
CA ASP A 84 -4.41 -13.61 11.21
C ASP A 84 -4.21 -15.13 11.40
N ARG A 85 -5.15 -15.76 12.11
CA ARG A 85 -5.16 -17.22 12.37
C ARG A 85 -6.26 -17.95 11.59
N THR A 86 -6.93 -17.28 10.66
CA THR A 86 -7.93 -17.94 9.82
C THR A 86 -7.25 -18.83 8.77
N LEU A 87 -7.87 -19.99 8.48
CA LEU A 87 -7.50 -20.93 7.38
C LEU A 87 -6.24 -21.79 7.52
N TRP A 88 -5.87 -22.25 8.72
CA TRP A 88 -4.74 -23.20 8.96
C TRP A 88 -3.34 -22.73 8.51
N MET A 89 -3.24 -21.54 7.93
CA MET A 89 -1.99 -20.83 7.63
C MET A 89 -1.95 -19.59 8.53
N THR A 90 -0.82 -19.37 9.21
CA THR A 90 -0.60 -18.11 9.93
C THR A 90 -0.22 -17.06 8.89
N ARG A 91 -1.11 -16.11 8.62
CA ARG A 91 -0.81 -14.95 7.78
C ARG A 91 -0.73 -13.72 8.68
N THR A 92 0.06 -12.73 8.31
CA THR A 92 0.07 -11.44 9.01
C THR A 92 -0.69 -10.45 8.15
N GLU A 93 -1.90 -10.09 8.57
CA GLU A 93 -2.70 -9.03 7.96
C GLU A 93 -2.00 -7.69 8.12
N VAL A 94 -2.06 -6.85 7.08
CA VAL A 94 -1.53 -5.48 7.08
C VAL A 94 -2.68 -4.51 6.90
N ARG A 95 -2.76 -3.51 7.78
CA ARG A 95 -3.76 -2.43 7.75
C ARG A 95 -3.11 -1.05 7.77
N SER A 96 -3.76 -0.03 7.25
CA SER A 96 -3.29 1.37 7.39
C SER A 96 -3.47 1.86 8.82
N SER A 97 -2.50 2.59 9.37
CA SER A 97 -2.56 3.04 10.76
C SER A 97 -3.55 4.18 10.99
N GLY A 98 -3.79 5.05 9.99
CA GLY A 98 -4.72 6.17 10.10
C GLY A 98 -6.20 5.80 9.93
N ALA A 99 -6.54 4.92 9.00
CA ALA A 99 -7.94 4.57 8.70
C ALA A 99 -8.37 3.15 9.09
N ASP A 100 -7.43 2.31 9.54
CA ASP A 100 -7.66 0.87 9.78
C ASP A 100 -8.23 0.18 8.52
N SER A 101 -7.80 0.63 7.33
CA SER A 101 -8.16 0.00 6.06
C SER A 101 -7.43 -1.32 5.92
N HIS A 102 -8.13 -2.41 5.58
CA HIS A 102 -7.47 -3.64 5.17
C HIS A 102 -6.71 -3.42 3.86
N LEU A 103 -5.41 -3.72 3.88
CA LEU A 103 -4.52 -3.53 2.74
C LEU A 103 -4.18 -4.86 2.09
N GLY A 104 -3.84 -5.87 2.89
CA GLY A 104 -3.45 -7.19 2.41
C GLY A 104 -2.68 -7.95 3.47
N HIS A 105 -1.60 -8.63 3.07
CA HIS A 105 -0.80 -9.47 3.97
C HIS A 105 0.70 -9.32 3.74
N VAL A 106 1.48 -9.57 4.79
CA VAL A 106 2.94 -9.67 4.72
C VAL A 106 3.41 -11.11 4.91
N PHE A 107 4.44 -11.48 4.13
CA PHE A 107 5.05 -12.81 4.09
C PHE A 107 6.58 -12.70 4.22
N ASP A 108 7.22 -13.77 4.69
CA ASP A 108 8.68 -13.89 4.87
C ASP A 108 9.41 -14.51 3.66
N ASP A 109 8.76 -14.48 2.49
CA ASP A 109 9.22 -15.03 1.21
C ASP A 109 9.72 -13.95 0.24
N GLY A 110 10.03 -12.75 0.73
CA GLY A 110 10.50 -11.64 -0.07
C GLY A 110 12.00 -11.69 -0.42
N PRO A 111 12.50 -10.72 -1.21
CA PRO A 111 13.91 -10.63 -1.59
C PRO A 111 14.81 -10.48 -0.36
N ARG A 112 15.71 -11.44 -0.14
CA ARG A 112 16.60 -11.46 1.04
C ARG A 112 17.49 -10.22 1.14
N GLN A 113 17.97 -9.69 0.02
CA GLN A 113 18.79 -8.46 0.03
C GLN A 113 18.02 -7.21 0.49
N ALA A 114 16.69 -7.26 0.50
CA ALA A 114 15.81 -6.15 0.86
C ALA A 114 15.05 -6.41 2.18
N GLY A 115 15.57 -7.30 3.04
CA GLY A 115 14.98 -7.62 4.34
C GLY A 115 14.14 -8.90 4.36
N GLY A 116 13.86 -9.51 3.21
CA GLY A 116 13.17 -10.80 3.12
C GLY A 116 11.65 -10.76 3.31
N LEU A 117 11.06 -9.57 3.43
CA LEU A 117 9.61 -9.41 3.54
C LEU A 117 8.96 -9.11 2.20
N ARG A 118 7.71 -9.57 2.05
CA ARG A 118 6.85 -9.25 0.92
C ARG A 118 5.50 -8.77 1.43
N TYR A 119 5.26 -7.47 1.32
CA TYR A 119 3.97 -6.82 1.53
C TYR A 119 3.14 -6.95 0.25
N CYS A 120 2.21 -7.91 0.24
CA CYS A 120 1.32 -8.21 -0.88
C CYS A 120 -0.03 -7.51 -0.68
N MET A 121 -0.22 -6.36 -1.34
CA MET A 121 -1.33 -5.44 -1.07
C MET A 121 -2.40 -5.52 -2.17
N ASN A 122 -3.64 -5.24 -1.84
CA ASN A 122 -4.70 -5.04 -2.81
C ASN A 122 -4.56 -3.66 -3.46
N SER A 123 -4.59 -3.57 -4.79
CA SER A 123 -4.66 -2.31 -5.54
C SER A 123 -5.90 -1.52 -5.15
N ALA A 124 -7.04 -2.18 -4.93
CA ALA A 124 -8.26 -1.51 -4.48
C ALA A 124 -8.16 -0.87 -3.08
N ALA A 125 -7.11 -1.14 -2.29
CA ALA A 125 -6.85 -0.42 -1.05
C ALA A 125 -5.93 0.80 -1.24
N LEU A 126 -5.36 0.97 -2.43
CA LEU A 126 -4.34 1.95 -2.75
C LEU A 126 -4.85 2.95 -3.78
N ARG A 127 -4.25 4.14 -3.78
CA ARG A 127 -4.30 5.09 -4.88
C ARG A 127 -2.87 5.48 -5.21
N PHE A 128 -2.50 5.41 -6.48
CA PHE A 128 -1.19 5.83 -6.93
C PHE A 128 -1.13 7.34 -7.11
N VAL A 129 -0.01 7.95 -6.69
CA VAL A 129 0.33 9.36 -6.93
C VAL A 129 1.69 9.41 -7.62
N PRO A 130 1.75 9.78 -8.92
CA PRO A 130 3.00 9.83 -9.65
C PRO A 130 3.91 10.94 -9.10
N VAL A 131 5.23 10.80 -9.28
CA VAL A 131 6.23 11.79 -8.81
C VAL A 131 5.90 13.22 -9.24
N ALA A 132 5.36 13.38 -10.47
CA ALA A 132 4.99 14.67 -11.03
C ALA A 132 3.90 15.40 -10.19
N ASP A 133 3.06 14.66 -9.48
CA ASP A 133 1.92 15.19 -8.75
C ASP A 133 2.16 15.28 -7.23
N LEU A 134 3.28 14.76 -6.72
CA LEU A 134 3.56 14.71 -5.27
C LEU A 134 3.53 16.07 -4.61
N GLU A 135 4.19 17.10 -5.17
CA GLU A 135 4.15 18.45 -4.60
C GLU A 135 2.74 19.04 -4.62
N PHE A 136 2.05 18.89 -5.76
CA PHE A 136 0.73 19.45 -5.96
C PHE A 136 -0.31 18.83 -5.02
N GLU A 137 -0.23 17.53 -4.78
CA GLU A 137 -1.13 16.81 -3.88
C GLU A 137 -0.71 16.88 -2.39
N GLY A 138 0.37 17.59 -2.06
CA GLY A 138 0.81 17.78 -0.67
C GLY A 138 1.71 16.67 -0.10
N TYR A 139 2.24 15.80 -0.96
CA TYR A 139 3.20 14.74 -0.65
C TYR A 139 4.65 15.11 -0.99
N GLY A 140 4.95 16.41 -1.16
CA GLY A 140 6.28 16.88 -1.59
C GLY A 140 7.46 16.40 -0.73
N ALA A 141 7.22 16.08 0.55
CA ALA A 141 8.24 15.49 1.43
C ALA A 141 8.81 14.16 0.90
N PHE A 142 8.04 13.40 0.11
CA PHE A 142 8.43 12.09 -0.42
C PHE A 142 9.20 12.18 -1.75
N LEU A 143 9.40 13.38 -2.31
CA LEU A 143 10.21 13.56 -3.52
C LEU A 143 11.66 13.07 -3.36
N ALA A 144 12.20 13.11 -2.13
CA ALA A 144 13.56 12.68 -1.84
C ALA A 144 13.81 11.21 -2.23
N LEU A 145 12.81 10.35 -2.07
CA LEU A 145 12.89 8.91 -2.40
C LEU A 145 13.28 8.66 -3.87
N PHE A 146 12.88 9.56 -4.78
CA PHE A 146 13.07 9.41 -6.23
C PHE A 146 14.25 10.23 -6.76
N ARG A 147 14.86 11.07 -5.92
CA ARG A 147 16.10 11.79 -6.26
C ARG A 147 17.33 10.92 -6.02
N GLU A 148 17.28 10.10 -4.98
CA GLU A 148 18.38 9.19 -4.62
C GLU A 148 18.50 8.00 -5.59
N SER A 149 17.39 7.51 -6.17
CA SER A 149 17.42 6.39 -7.12
C SER A 149 18.06 6.73 -8.47
N ARG A 150 18.21 8.02 -8.80
CA ARG A 150 18.80 8.49 -10.07
C ARG A 150 20.29 8.82 -9.96
N ALA A 151 20.89 8.66 -8.78
CA ALA A 151 22.29 8.98 -8.50
C ALA A 151 23.19 7.74 -8.37
N SER A 152 22.67 6.53 -8.66
CA SER A 152 23.40 5.25 -8.61
C SER A 152 23.56 4.62 -9.99
#